data_AF-Q7Q5V2-F1
#
_entry.id   AF-Q7Q5V2-F1
#
_cell.length_a   1.000
_cell.length_b   1.000
_cell.length_c   1.000
_cell.angle_alpha   90.00
_cell.angle_beta   90.00
_cell.angle_gamma   90.00
#
_symmetry.space_group_name_H-M   'P 1'
#
loop_
_entity.id
_entity.type
_entity.pdbx_description
1 polymer ?
#
loop_
_entity_poly.entity_id
_entity_poly.type
_entity_poly.pdbx_seq_one_letter_code
_entity_poly.pdbx_strand_id
1 'polypeptide(L)'
;MIAFAPLAILAIVLSASPGTANTLHNNPFDAIKGCLQFDDVPGYNDTPTYIATNTFRNVGRTSSSRYFRIGIMGKNDGHIRFGRSAFPFDEAVVELVISGWGNTQSVARRQTRRRNQSFTNVLLKEASTPRLLHKSRPLVFQLEVFDNGRVQLTKDGERRPFFEYSDSENAIPPDYMAFVKWDVDLVYFYDCPLNDGGAGAVGEESVLLRCSLA
;
A
#
# COMPACT_ATOMS: atom_id res chain seq x y z
N MET A 1 -6.53 -88.05 13.46
CA MET A 1 -6.13 -86.92 12.59
C MET A 1 -6.63 -85.64 13.22
N ILE A 2 -5.74 -84.83 13.78
CA ILE A 2 -6.08 -83.52 14.38
C ILE A 2 -5.57 -82.46 13.40
N ALA A 3 -6.49 -81.64 12.87
CA ALA A 3 -6.18 -80.57 11.93
C ALA A 3 -5.83 -79.28 12.70
N PHE A 4 -4.63 -78.77 12.48
CA PHE A 4 -4.20 -77.46 12.98
C PHE A 4 -4.59 -76.38 11.96
N ALA A 5 -5.38 -75.40 12.38
CA ALA A 5 -5.65 -74.17 11.63
C ALA A 5 -4.65 -73.09 12.07
N PRO A 6 -3.97 -72.36 11.16
CA PRO A 6 -3.08 -71.27 11.56
C PRO A 6 -3.88 -69.96 11.73
N LEU A 7 -3.72 -69.31 12.88
CA LEU A 7 -4.15 -67.92 13.09
C LEU A 7 -3.20 -66.97 12.34
N ALA A 8 -3.73 -66.21 11.38
CA ALA A 8 -3.00 -65.13 10.74
C ALA A 8 -3.09 -63.86 11.62
N ILE A 9 -1.94 -63.35 12.06
CA ILE A 9 -1.82 -62.10 12.80
C ILE A 9 -1.73 -60.95 11.79
N LEU A 10 -2.74 -60.08 11.78
CA LEU A 10 -2.78 -58.88 10.94
C LEU A 10 -2.00 -57.75 11.63
N ALA A 11 -0.80 -57.44 11.13
CA ALA A 11 -0.01 -56.31 11.62
C ALA A 11 -0.52 -55.00 10.97
N ILE A 12 -1.19 -54.16 11.73
CA ILE A 12 -1.60 -52.82 11.30
C ILE A 12 -0.39 -51.89 11.43
N VAL A 13 0.24 -51.56 10.30
CA VAL A 13 1.29 -50.53 10.25
C VAL A 13 0.60 -49.16 10.22
N LEU A 14 0.59 -48.48 11.37
CA LEU A 14 0.20 -47.07 11.46
C LEU A 14 1.30 -46.21 10.83
N SER A 15 1.14 -45.87 9.55
CA SER A 15 1.97 -44.86 8.90
C SER A 15 1.58 -43.48 9.44
N ALA A 16 2.25 -43.03 10.50
CA ALA A 16 2.21 -41.63 10.92
C ALA A 16 2.92 -40.80 9.85
N SER A 17 2.17 -40.14 8.96
CA SER A 17 2.72 -39.10 8.09
C SER A 17 3.05 -37.89 8.97
N PRO A 18 4.31 -37.46 9.09
CA PRO A 18 4.61 -36.18 9.70
C PRO A 18 4.11 -35.11 8.74
N GLY A 19 2.88 -34.65 8.96
CA GLY A 19 2.39 -33.43 8.33
C GLY A 19 3.26 -32.28 8.85
N THR A 20 4.30 -31.93 8.10
CA THR A 20 5.00 -30.65 8.29
C THR A 20 4.02 -29.56 7.90
N ALA A 21 3.26 -29.06 8.88
CA ALA A 21 2.61 -27.78 8.78
C ALA A 21 3.72 -26.72 8.72
N ASN A 22 4.21 -26.43 7.52
CA ASN A 22 5.01 -25.23 7.26
C ASN A 22 4.09 -24.03 7.44
N THR A 23 3.92 -23.58 8.68
CA THR A 23 3.43 -22.24 8.95
C THR A 23 4.53 -21.28 8.50
N LEU A 24 4.51 -20.91 7.22
CA LEU A 24 5.39 -19.88 6.68
C LEU A 24 5.04 -18.57 7.42
N HIS A 25 5.78 -18.28 8.49
CA HIS A 25 5.72 -16.99 9.16
C HIS A 25 6.34 -15.97 8.19
N ASN A 26 5.50 -15.37 7.36
CA ASN A 26 5.92 -14.31 6.45
C ASN A 26 6.40 -13.12 7.27
N ASN A 27 7.66 -12.70 7.07
CA ASN A 27 8.21 -11.55 7.75
C ASN A 27 7.50 -10.30 7.20
N PRO A 28 6.86 -9.46 8.05
CA PRO A 28 6.18 -8.24 7.60
C PRO A 28 7.09 -7.28 6.81
N PHE A 29 8.40 -7.35 7.04
CA PHE A 29 9.38 -6.52 6.33
C PHE A 29 9.69 -7.01 4.91
N ASP A 30 9.35 -8.26 4.56
CA ASP A 30 9.50 -8.74 3.18
C ASP A 30 8.60 -7.93 2.24
N ALA A 31 7.48 -7.40 2.73
CA ALA A 31 6.58 -6.56 1.94
C ALA A 31 7.24 -5.24 1.50
N ILE A 32 8.23 -4.72 2.22
CA ILE A 32 8.92 -3.47 1.86
C ILE A 32 10.26 -3.71 1.15
N LYS A 33 10.53 -4.95 0.75
CA LYS A 33 11.74 -5.29 0.00
C LYS A 33 11.79 -4.55 -1.33
N GLY A 34 12.89 -3.84 -1.56
CA GLY A 34 13.12 -3.09 -2.81
C GLY A 34 12.47 -1.71 -2.85
N CYS A 35 11.74 -1.29 -1.81
CA CYS A 35 11.27 0.08 -1.68
C CYS A 35 12.44 1.04 -1.38
N LEU A 36 12.29 2.30 -1.81
CA LEU A 36 13.08 3.40 -1.26
C LEU A 36 12.59 3.73 0.16
N GLN A 37 13.49 4.11 1.05
CA GLN A 37 13.18 4.52 2.42
C GLN A 37 13.28 6.04 2.57
N PHE A 38 12.37 6.62 3.34
CA PHE A 38 12.38 8.02 3.75
C PHE A 38 12.11 8.08 5.25
N ASP A 39 13.15 8.33 6.05
CA ASP A 39 13.17 8.26 7.51
C ASP A 39 13.42 9.62 8.19
N ASP A 40 14.06 10.57 7.52
CA ASP A 40 14.13 11.96 7.95
C ASP A 40 12.84 12.73 7.60
N VAL A 41 11.73 12.30 8.22
CA VAL A 41 10.39 12.81 7.91
C VAL A 41 10.19 14.19 8.55
N PRO A 42 9.94 15.25 7.75
CA PRO A 42 9.70 16.60 8.27
C PRO A 42 8.38 16.68 9.04
N GLY A 43 8.32 17.54 10.04
CA GLY A 43 7.11 17.82 10.80
C GLY A 43 6.03 18.49 9.97
N TYR A 44 4.79 18.47 10.47
CA TYR A 44 3.61 18.95 9.74
C TYR A 44 3.74 20.40 9.25
N ASN A 45 4.47 21.21 10.02
CA ASN A 45 4.68 22.63 9.77
C ASN A 45 6.02 22.97 9.09
N ASP A 46 6.87 21.98 8.89
CA ASP A 46 8.13 22.17 8.19
C ASP A 46 7.89 22.24 6.67
N THR A 47 8.92 22.63 5.92
CA THR A 47 8.85 22.63 4.45
C THR A 47 9.15 21.22 3.94
N PRO A 48 8.16 20.48 3.41
CA PRO A 48 8.41 19.13 2.95
C PRO A 48 9.13 19.12 1.59
N THR A 49 9.88 18.06 1.34
CA THR A 49 10.44 17.80 0.01
C THR A 49 9.39 17.08 -0.84
N TYR A 50 8.93 17.76 -1.90
CA TYR A 50 8.03 17.17 -2.90
C TYR A 50 8.86 16.47 -3.99
N ILE A 51 8.81 15.15 -4.03
CA ILE A 51 9.54 14.30 -4.96
C ILE A 51 8.70 14.11 -6.22
N ALA A 52 9.30 14.35 -7.39
CA ALA A 52 8.62 14.19 -8.67
C ALA A 52 8.31 12.71 -8.93
N THR A 53 7.03 12.36 -9.06
CA THR A 53 6.61 10.95 -9.20
C THR A 53 6.97 10.35 -10.56
N ASN A 54 7.33 11.18 -11.54
CA ASN A 54 7.90 10.71 -12.82
C ASN A 54 9.32 10.14 -12.68
N THR A 55 10.00 10.38 -11.55
CA THR A 55 11.33 9.79 -11.25
C THR A 55 11.23 8.41 -10.60
N PHE A 56 10.04 8.01 -10.16
CA PHE A 56 9.79 6.71 -9.54
C PHE A 56 9.83 5.60 -10.59
N ARG A 57 10.47 4.48 -10.24
CA ARG A 57 10.64 3.31 -11.11
C ARG A 57 9.41 2.40 -11.13
N ASN A 58 8.65 2.37 -10.05
CA ASN A 58 7.56 1.44 -9.78
C ASN A 58 6.22 2.16 -9.71
N VAL A 59 5.87 2.88 -10.78
CA VAL A 59 4.57 3.57 -10.91
C VAL A 59 3.65 2.77 -11.81
N GLY A 60 2.55 2.31 -11.24
CA GLY A 60 1.47 1.68 -11.96
C GLY A 60 0.63 2.69 -12.72
N ARG A 61 0.18 2.32 -13.92
CA ARG A 61 -0.66 3.17 -14.77
C ARG A 61 -1.79 2.35 -15.37
N THR A 62 -3.00 2.89 -15.32
CA THR A 62 -4.12 2.45 -16.13
C THR A 62 -4.43 3.52 -17.18
N SER A 63 -5.48 3.34 -17.97
CA SER A 63 -5.97 4.38 -18.88
C SER A 63 -6.52 5.62 -18.17
N SER A 64 -6.80 5.54 -16.87
CA SER A 64 -7.50 6.60 -16.11
C SER A 64 -6.98 6.81 -14.68
N SER A 65 -5.84 6.22 -14.33
CA SER A 65 -5.27 6.32 -12.99
C SER A 65 -3.77 6.08 -12.96
N ARG A 66 -3.15 6.61 -11.92
CA ARG A 66 -1.80 6.25 -11.47
C ARG A 66 -1.88 5.62 -10.10
N TYR A 67 -1.12 4.55 -9.87
CA TYR A 67 -1.07 3.91 -8.57
C TYR A 67 0.36 3.70 -8.08
N PHE A 68 0.52 3.85 -6.78
CA PHE A 68 1.79 3.81 -6.06
C PHE A 68 1.66 2.83 -4.92
N ARG A 69 2.64 1.94 -4.78
CA ARG A 69 2.73 1.08 -3.62
C ARG A 69 3.59 1.76 -2.56
N ILE A 70 3.02 1.96 -1.37
CA ILE A 70 3.59 2.76 -0.28
C ILE A 70 3.52 1.95 1.01
N GLY A 71 4.60 2.00 1.80
CA GLY A 71 4.67 1.49 3.15
C GLY A 71 4.76 2.64 4.17
N ILE A 72 4.13 2.49 5.33
CA ILE A 72 4.29 3.39 6.47
C ILE A 72 4.52 2.56 7.72
N MET A 73 5.57 2.88 8.48
CA MET A 73 5.83 2.30 9.80
C MET A 73 5.92 3.40 10.85
N GLY A 74 5.13 3.27 11.91
CA GLY A 74 5.05 4.24 13.01
C GLY A 74 3.78 4.07 13.82
N LYS A 75 3.59 4.89 14.85
CA LYS A 75 2.49 4.71 15.80
C LYS A 75 1.13 5.18 15.26
N ASN A 76 1.10 6.33 14.59
CA ASN A 76 -0.07 7.07 14.14
C ASN A 76 0.36 8.21 13.20
N ASP A 77 -0.61 8.93 12.66
CA ASP A 77 -0.45 10.22 11.98
C ASP A 77 0.58 10.21 10.84
N GLY A 78 0.47 9.23 9.95
CA GLY A 78 1.22 9.22 8.70
C GLY A 78 0.56 10.14 7.68
N HIS A 79 1.18 11.27 7.33
CA HIS A 79 0.67 12.15 6.30
C HIS A 79 1.36 11.91 4.95
N ILE A 80 0.57 11.83 3.89
CA ILE A 80 1.05 11.86 2.50
C ILE A 80 0.42 13.09 1.84
N ARG A 81 1.23 13.90 1.17
CA ARG A 81 0.75 15.03 0.37
C ARG A 81 1.11 14.81 -1.09
N PHE A 82 0.22 15.16 -2.02
CA PHE A 82 0.56 15.17 -3.44
C PHE A 82 -0.09 16.34 -4.19
N GLY A 83 0.58 16.79 -5.25
CA GLY A 83 0.19 17.97 -6.03
C GLY A 83 0.91 18.08 -7.37
N ARG A 84 0.71 19.22 -8.04
CA ARG A 84 1.24 19.48 -9.40
C ARG A 84 2.67 20.01 -9.44
N SER A 85 3.16 20.55 -8.32
CA SER A 85 4.43 21.28 -8.28
C SER A 85 5.32 20.84 -7.12
N ALA A 86 6.63 21.02 -7.29
CA ALA A 86 7.63 20.78 -6.25
C ALA A 86 7.56 21.81 -5.09
N PHE A 87 6.90 22.95 -5.33
CA PHE A 87 6.79 24.05 -4.38
C PHE A 87 5.37 24.61 -4.37
N PRO A 88 4.38 23.88 -3.83
CA PRO A 88 2.96 24.21 -3.95
C PRO A 88 2.51 25.31 -2.98
N PHE A 89 3.27 26.39 -2.89
CA PHE A 89 2.85 27.57 -2.14
C PHE A 89 1.72 28.28 -2.89
N ASP A 90 0.66 28.60 -2.16
CA ASP A 90 -0.58 29.18 -2.68
C ASP A 90 -1.29 28.27 -3.71
N GLU A 91 -0.89 26.99 -3.77
CA GLU A 91 -1.52 25.94 -4.56
C GLU A 91 -2.21 24.91 -3.64
N ALA A 92 -3.29 24.30 -4.12
CA ALA A 92 -3.92 23.19 -3.42
C ALA A 92 -3.17 21.87 -3.66
N VAL A 93 -2.92 21.15 -2.58
CA VAL A 93 -2.47 19.75 -2.57
C VAL A 93 -3.53 18.87 -1.93
N VAL A 94 -3.52 17.59 -2.26
CA VAL A 94 -4.22 16.59 -1.44
C VAL A 94 -3.34 16.27 -0.25
N GLU A 95 -3.94 16.25 0.95
CA GLU A 95 -3.36 15.69 2.17
C GLU A 95 -4.17 14.46 2.60
N LEU A 96 -3.50 13.32 2.67
CA LEU A 96 -4.01 12.09 3.27
C LEU A 96 -3.39 11.95 4.66
N VAL A 97 -4.22 11.84 5.68
CA VAL A 97 -3.83 11.50 7.05
C VAL A 97 -4.20 10.05 7.29
N ILE A 98 -3.21 9.21 7.53
CA ILE A 98 -3.36 7.77 7.78
C ILE A 98 -3.19 7.53 9.27
N SER A 99 -4.17 6.86 9.89
CA SER A 99 -4.13 6.53 11.33
C SER A 99 -3.97 7.76 12.23
N GLY A 100 -4.67 8.85 11.93
CA GLY A 100 -4.69 10.02 12.79
C GLY A 100 -5.48 9.81 14.09
N TRP A 101 -5.48 10.85 14.93
CA TRP A 101 -6.14 10.87 16.25
C TRP A 101 -5.80 9.64 17.10
N GLY A 102 -4.51 9.34 17.20
CA GLY A 102 -4.04 8.20 17.97
C GLY A 102 -4.41 6.87 17.32
N ASN A 103 -4.32 6.78 16.00
CA ASN A 103 -4.56 5.55 15.22
C ASN A 103 -6.03 5.08 15.24
N THR A 104 -6.97 6.01 15.07
CA THR A 104 -8.41 5.73 15.10
C THR A 104 -9.12 6.04 13.78
N GLN A 105 -8.57 6.96 12.96
CA GLN A 105 -9.22 7.41 11.74
C GLN A 105 -8.24 7.80 10.64
N SER A 106 -8.73 7.84 9.40
CA SER A 106 -8.02 8.37 8.25
C SER A 106 -8.84 9.49 7.61
N VAL A 107 -8.15 10.49 7.09
CA VAL A 107 -8.77 11.73 6.59
C VAL A 107 -8.13 12.17 5.28
N ALA A 108 -8.96 12.59 4.33
CA ALA A 108 -8.51 13.31 3.14
C ALA A 108 -8.89 14.78 3.28
N ARG A 109 -7.95 15.66 2.93
CA ARG A 109 -8.12 17.10 2.92
C ARG A 109 -7.57 17.67 1.63
N ARG A 110 -8.14 18.79 1.20
CA ARG A 110 -7.49 19.70 0.26
C ARG A 110 -6.81 20.78 1.07
N GLN A 111 -5.48 20.82 1.03
CA GLN A 111 -4.67 21.76 1.79
C GLN A 111 -4.09 22.83 0.85
N THR A 112 -4.14 24.09 1.28
CA THR A 112 -3.39 25.17 0.63
C THR A 112 -2.48 25.79 1.67
N ARG A 113 -1.19 25.92 1.35
CA ARG A 113 -0.19 26.49 2.26
C ARG A 113 0.42 27.73 1.64
N ARG A 114 0.47 28.83 2.39
CA ARG A 114 1.04 30.10 1.94
C ARG A 114 2.52 30.18 2.25
N ARG A 115 3.23 31.12 1.61
CA ARG A 115 4.67 31.37 1.85
C ARG A 115 5.00 31.69 3.31
N ASN A 116 4.08 32.28 4.05
CA ASN A 116 4.23 32.57 5.48
C ASN A 116 3.89 31.36 6.39
N GLN A 117 3.82 30.15 5.83
CA GLN A 117 3.50 28.89 6.51
C GLN A 117 2.07 28.76 7.05
N SER A 118 1.21 29.79 6.90
CA SER A 118 -0.22 29.64 7.18
C SER A 118 -0.85 28.65 6.19
N PHE A 119 -1.81 27.86 6.65
CA PHE A 119 -2.49 26.88 5.82
C PHE A 119 -4.01 26.88 6.04
N THR A 120 -4.73 26.44 5.01
CA THR A 120 -6.16 26.12 5.07
C THR A 120 -6.35 24.65 4.71
N ASN A 121 -7.23 23.98 5.44
CA ASN A 121 -7.60 22.58 5.21
C ASN A 121 -9.10 22.50 4.94
N VAL A 122 -9.47 22.05 3.75
CA VAL A 122 -10.85 21.69 3.41
C VAL A 122 -11.01 20.19 3.60
N LEU A 123 -11.92 19.75 4.48
CA LEU A 123 -12.21 18.34 4.71
C LEU A 123 -12.91 17.74 3.48
N LEU A 124 -12.36 16.65 2.94
CA LEU A 124 -12.96 15.90 1.83
C LEU A 124 -13.62 14.61 2.32
N LYS A 125 -12.95 13.90 3.23
CA LYS A 125 -13.46 12.66 3.82
C LYS A 125 -12.82 12.39 5.16
N GLU A 126 -13.60 11.82 6.06
CA GLU A 126 -13.14 11.20 7.30
C GLU A 126 -13.75 9.80 7.40
N ALA A 127 -12.96 8.83 7.87
CA ALA A 127 -13.40 7.46 8.08
C ALA A 127 -12.69 6.82 9.28
N SER A 128 -13.42 6.00 10.02
CA SER A 128 -12.84 5.23 11.13
C SER A 128 -11.93 4.11 10.57
N THR A 129 -10.67 4.12 10.98
CA THR A 129 -9.63 3.15 10.57
C THR A 129 -8.76 2.80 11.79
N PRO A 130 -9.33 2.13 12.80
CA PRO A 130 -8.63 1.90 14.07
C PRO A 130 -7.49 0.89 13.93
N ARG A 131 -6.37 1.16 14.61
CA ARG A 131 -5.20 0.27 14.73
C ARG A 131 -4.59 -0.12 13.39
N LEU A 132 -4.55 0.82 12.46
CA LEU A 132 -4.07 0.60 11.09
C LEU A 132 -2.54 0.71 10.99
N LEU A 133 -1.88 1.69 11.63
CA LEU A 133 -0.41 1.78 11.71
C LEU A 133 0.16 1.03 12.92
N HIS A 134 1.44 0.62 12.83
CA HIS A 134 2.15 -0.08 13.90
C HIS A 134 3.64 0.32 13.94
N LYS A 135 4.21 0.43 15.14
CA LYS A 135 5.62 0.85 15.34
C LYS A 135 6.66 -0.14 14.81
N SER A 136 6.31 -1.42 14.74
CA SER A 136 7.23 -2.51 14.36
C SER A 136 6.78 -3.33 13.16
N ARG A 137 5.75 -2.89 12.45
CA ARG A 137 5.23 -3.58 11.26
C ARG A 137 4.81 -2.53 10.23
N PRO A 138 5.37 -2.54 9.01
CA PRO A 138 4.93 -1.62 7.97
C PRO A 138 3.50 -1.95 7.54
N LEU A 139 2.65 -0.94 7.48
CA LEU A 139 1.43 -1.00 6.69
C LEU A 139 1.82 -0.76 5.24
N VAL A 140 1.61 -1.74 4.35
CA VAL A 140 1.81 -1.57 2.90
C VAL A 140 0.47 -1.53 2.19
N PHE A 141 0.31 -0.56 1.31
CA PHE A 141 -0.92 -0.33 0.57
C PHE A 141 -0.66 0.30 -0.80
N GLN A 142 -1.60 0.10 -1.70
CA GLN A 142 -1.72 0.82 -2.96
C GLN A 142 -2.48 2.12 -2.73
N LEU A 143 -1.86 3.25 -3.06
CA LEU A 143 -2.50 4.54 -3.29
C LEU A 143 -2.79 4.63 -4.78
N GLU A 144 -4.07 4.62 -5.16
CA GLU A 144 -4.51 4.84 -6.54
C GLU A 144 -5.22 6.18 -6.68
N VAL A 145 -4.77 6.99 -7.63
CA VAL A 145 -5.31 8.32 -7.93
C VAL A 145 -5.86 8.30 -9.34
N PHE A 146 -7.16 8.48 -9.47
CA PHE A 146 -7.89 8.50 -10.73
C PHE A 146 -7.94 9.92 -11.30
N ASP A 147 -7.93 10.02 -12.62
CA ASP A 147 -7.95 11.31 -13.33
C ASP A 147 -9.25 12.10 -13.09
N ASN A 148 -10.31 11.42 -12.65
CA ASN A 148 -11.59 12.03 -12.29
C ASN A 148 -11.67 12.55 -10.85
N GLY A 149 -10.55 12.58 -10.11
CA GLY A 149 -10.48 13.08 -8.73
C GLY A 149 -10.84 12.06 -7.65
N ARG A 150 -11.10 10.79 -8.01
CA ARG A 150 -11.22 9.69 -7.04
C ARG A 150 -9.85 9.26 -6.54
N VAL A 151 -9.77 8.91 -5.26
CA VAL A 151 -8.56 8.34 -4.65
C VAL A 151 -8.93 7.16 -3.77
N GLN A 152 -8.19 6.07 -3.89
CA GLN A 152 -8.40 4.84 -3.13
C GLN A 152 -7.11 4.37 -2.46
N LEU A 153 -7.25 3.91 -1.22
CA LEU A 153 -6.19 3.26 -0.45
C LEU A 153 -6.58 1.81 -0.17
N THR A 154 -5.84 0.87 -0.73
CA THR A 154 -6.12 -0.57 -0.61
C THR A 154 -4.91 -1.27 -0.03
N LYS A 155 -5.05 -1.98 1.09
CA LYS A 155 -3.91 -2.71 1.66
C LYS A 155 -3.43 -3.80 0.71
N ASP A 156 -2.15 -4.10 0.78
CA ASP A 156 -1.58 -5.22 0.05
C ASP A 156 -2.30 -6.53 0.36
N GLY A 157 -2.68 -7.25 -0.70
CA GLY A 157 -3.44 -8.50 -0.61
C GLY A 157 -4.94 -8.34 -0.32
N GLU A 158 -5.42 -7.13 -0.01
CA GLU A 158 -6.85 -6.84 0.11
C GLU A 158 -7.43 -6.39 -1.24
N ARG A 159 -8.72 -6.69 -1.48
CA ARG A 159 -9.42 -6.28 -2.71
C ARG A 159 -10.24 -5.00 -2.55
N ARG A 160 -10.58 -4.65 -1.32
CA ARG A 160 -11.45 -3.51 -1.01
C ARG A 160 -10.60 -2.39 -0.40
N PRO A 161 -10.82 -1.13 -0.80
CA PRO A 161 -10.12 -0.03 -0.17
C PRO A 161 -10.54 0.07 1.29
N PHE A 162 -9.59 0.32 2.18
CA PHE A 162 -9.89 0.69 3.57
C PHE A 162 -10.26 2.17 3.67
N PHE A 163 -9.93 2.97 2.66
CA PHE A 163 -10.22 4.39 2.59
C PHE A 163 -10.40 4.84 1.13
N GLU A 164 -11.42 5.66 0.88
CA GLU A 164 -11.74 6.19 -0.45
C GLU A 164 -12.45 7.54 -0.33
N TYR A 165 -12.16 8.45 -1.26
CA TYR A 165 -12.91 9.69 -1.45
C TYR A 165 -12.90 10.11 -2.93
N SER A 166 -13.71 11.12 -3.26
CA SER A 166 -13.70 11.77 -4.58
C SER A 166 -13.82 13.29 -4.44
N ASP A 167 -13.05 14.03 -5.24
CA ASP A 167 -13.08 15.50 -5.36
C ASP A 167 -12.97 15.88 -6.85
N SER A 168 -13.99 15.50 -7.63
CA SER A 168 -13.98 15.61 -9.09
C SER A 168 -13.87 17.04 -9.61
N GLU A 169 -14.40 18.01 -8.85
CA GLU A 169 -14.33 19.44 -9.23
C GLU A 169 -12.90 20.01 -9.07
N ASN A 170 -12.08 19.39 -8.22
CA ASN A 170 -10.74 19.85 -7.90
C ASN A 170 -9.73 18.70 -8.04
N ALA A 171 -9.86 17.90 -9.09
CA ALA A 171 -8.95 16.79 -9.35
C ALA A 171 -7.49 17.28 -9.41
N ILE A 172 -6.68 16.80 -8.46
CA ILE A 172 -5.25 17.13 -8.35
C ILE A 172 -4.44 15.90 -8.75
N PRO A 173 -3.60 15.98 -9.79
CA PRO A 173 -2.76 14.87 -10.20
C PRO A 173 -1.60 14.66 -9.19
N PRO A 174 -1.14 13.41 -9.00
CA PRO A 174 -0.02 13.09 -8.12
C PRO A 174 1.32 13.26 -8.86
N ASP A 175 1.61 14.44 -9.39
CA ASP A 175 2.86 14.69 -10.15
C ASP A 175 4.06 14.84 -9.21
N TYR A 176 3.82 15.32 -8.00
CA TYR A 176 4.78 15.38 -6.91
C TYR A 176 4.16 14.81 -5.63
N MET A 177 4.98 14.13 -4.83
CA MET A 177 4.55 13.52 -3.56
C MET A 177 5.51 13.87 -2.43
N ALA A 178 4.98 14.10 -1.25
CA ALA A 178 5.72 14.39 -0.04
C ALA A 178 5.19 13.57 1.14
N PHE A 179 6.06 13.32 2.10
CA PHE A 179 5.77 12.62 3.35
C PHE A 179 6.04 13.55 4.53
N VAL A 180 5.09 13.63 5.47
CA VAL A 180 5.25 14.46 6.68
C VAL A 180 4.73 13.73 7.92
N LYS A 181 5.18 14.13 9.10
CA LYS A 181 4.74 13.59 10.39
C LYS A 181 4.02 14.65 11.22
N TRP A 182 3.10 14.23 12.09
CA TRP A 182 2.50 15.13 13.08
C TRP A 182 3.42 15.29 14.30
N ASP A 183 3.44 14.28 15.17
CA ASP A 183 4.12 14.32 16.47
C ASP A 183 4.93 13.05 16.80
N VAL A 184 4.91 12.05 15.91
CA VAL A 184 5.59 10.76 16.11
C VAL A 184 6.52 10.42 14.97
N ASP A 185 7.62 9.73 15.29
CA ASP A 185 8.54 9.24 14.28
C ASP A 185 7.88 8.20 13.37
N LEU A 186 8.14 8.37 12.08
CA LEU A 186 7.60 7.59 10.98
C LEU A 186 8.73 7.25 10.02
N VAL A 187 8.62 6.08 9.40
CA VAL A 187 9.41 5.71 8.25
C VAL A 187 8.46 5.42 7.10
N TYR A 188 8.71 6.06 5.97
CA TYR A 188 7.98 5.81 4.74
C TYR A 188 8.81 4.94 3.82
N PHE A 189 8.13 4.01 3.17
CA PHE A 189 8.67 3.18 2.10
C PHE A 189 7.91 3.57 0.83
N TYR A 190 8.61 4.03 -0.19
CA TYR A 190 7.99 4.55 -1.41
C TYR A 190 8.72 4.01 -2.63
N ASP A 191 8.14 4.24 -3.81
CA ASP A 191 8.63 3.66 -5.06
C ASP A 191 8.84 2.13 -4.92
N CYS A 192 7.92 1.46 -4.23
CA CYS A 192 8.01 0.03 -3.95
C CYS A 192 7.69 -0.80 -5.20
N PRO A 193 8.40 -1.93 -5.44
CA PRO A 193 8.03 -2.87 -6.49
C PRO A 193 6.55 -3.22 -6.41
N LEU A 194 5.85 -3.11 -7.54
CA LEU A 194 4.43 -3.40 -7.63
C LEU A 194 4.21 -4.90 -7.48
N ASN A 195 3.08 -5.29 -6.88
CA ASN A 195 2.69 -6.70 -6.85
C ASN A 195 2.21 -7.08 -8.27
N ASP A 196 2.75 -8.14 -8.87
CA ASP A 196 2.48 -8.59 -10.25
C ASP A 196 1.04 -9.09 -10.50
N GLY A 197 0.04 -8.68 -9.72
CA GLY A 197 -1.29 -9.28 -9.76
C GLY A 197 -2.43 -8.39 -9.28
N GLY A 198 -2.76 -7.32 -10.03
CA GLY A 198 -3.98 -6.58 -9.70
C GLY A 198 -4.37 -5.38 -10.56
N ALA A 199 -4.50 -5.55 -11.89
CA ALA A 199 -5.55 -4.99 -12.75
C ALA A 199 -5.03 -4.74 -14.18
N GLY A 200 -5.30 -5.67 -15.11
CA GLY A 200 -5.16 -5.40 -16.56
C GLY A 200 -4.45 -6.44 -17.43
N ALA A 201 -4.47 -7.74 -17.11
CA ALA A 201 -4.18 -8.79 -18.10
C ALA A 201 -5.49 -9.45 -18.53
N VAL A 202 -6.32 -8.69 -19.25
CA VAL A 202 -7.33 -9.27 -20.14
C VAL A 202 -6.69 -9.26 -21.53
N GLY A 203 -6.29 -10.46 -21.97
CA GLY A 203 -5.88 -10.72 -23.35
C GLY A 203 -4.40 -10.44 -23.63
N GLU A 204 -3.56 -11.45 -23.48
CA GLU A 204 -2.74 -11.88 -24.62
C GLU A 204 -2.65 -13.40 -24.61
N GLU A 205 -2.85 -13.96 -25.79
CA GLU A 205 -3.06 -15.37 -26.05
C GLU A 205 -1.92 -16.23 -25.50
N SER A 206 -2.31 -17.41 -25.06
CA SER A 206 -1.44 -18.57 -24.96
C SER A 206 -0.74 -18.76 -26.31
N VAL A 207 0.49 -18.27 -26.45
CA VAL A 207 1.38 -18.69 -27.53
C VAL A 207 1.76 -20.14 -27.26
N LEU A 208 0.87 -21.04 -27.65
CA LEU A 208 1.17 -22.45 -27.84
C LEU A 208 2.21 -22.51 -28.96
N LEU A 209 3.47 -22.64 -28.57
CA LEU A 209 4.55 -23.10 -29.43
C LEU A 209 4.12 -24.44 -30.05
N ARG A 210 3.53 -24.38 -31.25
CA ARG A 210 3.41 -25.54 -32.12
C ARG A 210 4.79 -25.81 -32.71
N CYS A 211 5.55 -26.68 -32.07
CA CYS A 211 6.64 -27.39 -32.72
C CYS A 211 6.06 -28.10 -33.95
N SER A 212 6.42 -27.63 -35.15
CA SER A 212 6.26 -28.42 -36.37
C SER A 212 7.61 -29.05 -36.69
N LEU A 213 7.70 -30.35 -36.47
CA LEU A 213 8.69 -31.21 -37.11
C LEU A 213 8.21 -31.47 -38.53
N ALA A 214 8.98 -31.01 -39.52
CA ALA A 214 9.03 -31.55 -40.87
C ALA A 214 10.46 -31.40 -41.39
#